data_AF-A0A6N9U3R9-F1
#
_entry.id   AF-A0A6N9U3R9-F1
#
_cell.length_a   1.000
_cell.length_b   1.000
_cell.length_c   1.000
_cell.angle_alpha   90.00
_cell.angle_beta   90.00
_cell.angle_gamma   90.00
#
_symmetry.space_group_name_H-M   'P 1'
#
loop_
_entity.id
_entity.type
_entity.pdbx_description
1 polymer ?
#
loop_
_entity_poly.entity_id
_entity_poly.type
_entity_poly.pdbx_seq_one_letter_code
_entity_poly.pdbx_strand_id
1 'polypeptide(L)'
;PLPSSPAPVPMPAAAPTPPPPSTPPVPAAEPTPPPVSTPAAASPLSAPDPTPPPAGGQAGAAGVPAGAPAPTPPGPAQHGAPAPPLGVFGAPLTTPTDLGGPGPGPGTVRKRRTALIVTTAVTVVALLAGGIVYAAMNSGSDTDDGKGGQAAPSASRSPSATPSPDTTTEDPSPSEVAADPSGAVEGVITPEYLGVWEGTDKNDSDETAVFRRLTITQGNVGADVVTTFNSFDKALCTGSGELVSFGNLMVVETRITESVPEDTCDTGGRRTIRASDDSTLIWTDDEGNSTVLSRTTADGNPIPAEFLGTWESVATGSSSSGETSSLVLTQGAYGEVVAKYVYDGPSYHCEDESTLVYANSKELRLGPQINTVAEPEDRCRNENSRLVRMKGADGLSLTWVGSTNQVDAPNTYRRKG
;
A
#
# COMPACT_ATOMS: atom_id res chain seq x y z
N PRO A 1 18.69 -62.17 -44.76
CA PRO A 1 18.64 -60.87 -45.47
C PRO A 1 17.75 -59.89 -44.68
N LEU A 2 18.39 -58.96 -43.95
CA LEU A 2 17.70 -57.94 -43.16
C LEU A 2 17.20 -56.81 -44.07
N PRO A 3 16.02 -56.22 -43.80
CA PRO A 3 15.48 -55.13 -44.60
C PRO A 3 16.29 -53.84 -44.37
N SER A 4 16.61 -53.17 -45.47
CA SER A 4 17.38 -51.92 -45.50
C SER A 4 16.58 -50.74 -44.95
N SER A 5 17.17 -50.00 -44.01
CA SER A 5 16.59 -48.75 -43.49
C SER A 5 16.41 -47.70 -44.59
N PRO A 6 15.31 -46.93 -44.57
CA PRO A 6 15.10 -45.83 -45.51
C PRO A 6 16.02 -44.65 -45.21
N ALA A 7 16.46 -43.97 -46.28
CA ALA A 7 17.32 -42.80 -46.23
C ALA A 7 16.57 -41.58 -45.63
N PRO A 8 17.28 -40.70 -44.90
CA PRO A 8 16.69 -39.52 -44.29
C PRO A 8 16.26 -38.49 -45.34
N VAL A 9 15.09 -37.89 -45.13
CA VAL A 9 14.53 -36.83 -45.96
C VAL A 9 15.24 -35.51 -45.65
N PRO A 10 15.70 -34.73 -46.65
CA PRO A 10 16.33 -33.44 -46.42
C PRO A 10 15.33 -32.42 -45.88
N MET A 11 15.73 -31.69 -44.83
CA MET A 11 14.93 -30.60 -44.26
C MET A 11 14.86 -29.40 -45.21
N PRO A 12 13.73 -28.67 -45.25
CA PRO A 12 13.59 -27.46 -46.05
C PRO A 12 14.49 -26.33 -45.52
N ALA A 13 15.05 -25.56 -46.44
CA ALA A 13 15.91 -24.41 -46.16
C ALA A 13 15.15 -23.30 -45.41
N ALA A 14 15.81 -22.70 -44.43
CA ALA A 14 15.27 -21.61 -43.62
C ALA A 14 14.90 -20.39 -44.48
N ALA A 15 13.76 -19.77 -44.16
CA ALA A 15 13.28 -18.56 -44.83
C ALA A 15 14.22 -17.37 -44.53
N PRO A 16 14.42 -16.46 -45.50
CA PRO A 16 15.26 -15.28 -45.32
C PRO A 16 14.67 -14.33 -44.25
N THR A 17 15.53 -13.82 -43.40
CA THR A 17 15.20 -12.88 -42.32
C THR A 17 14.74 -11.53 -42.91
N PRO A 18 13.65 -10.93 -42.40
CA PRO A 18 13.20 -9.62 -42.87
C PRO A 18 14.24 -8.52 -42.58
N PRO A 19 14.33 -7.50 -43.44
CA PRO A 19 15.23 -6.36 -43.21
C PRO A 19 14.82 -5.56 -41.97
N PRO A 20 15.78 -4.90 -41.29
CA PRO A 20 15.49 -4.08 -40.13
C PRO A 20 14.59 -2.88 -40.49
N PRO A 21 13.74 -2.42 -39.56
CA PRO A 21 12.89 -1.25 -39.78
C PRO A 21 13.72 0.00 -40.02
N SER A 22 13.32 0.78 -41.03
CA SER A 22 13.93 2.07 -41.36
C SER A 22 13.69 3.08 -40.24
N THR A 23 14.74 3.77 -39.82
CA THR A 23 14.69 4.86 -38.84
C THR A 23 13.75 5.98 -39.30
N PRO A 24 12.85 6.49 -38.45
CA PRO A 24 12.02 7.64 -38.78
C PRO A 24 12.86 8.90 -39.05
N PRO A 25 12.44 9.77 -39.98
CA PRO A 25 13.12 11.05 -40.22
C PRO A 25 13.01 11.96 -38.99
N VAL A 26 14.15 12.55 -38.62
CA VAL A 26 14.27 13.56 -37.57
C VAL A 26 13.46 14.81 -37.97
N PRO A 27 12.56 15.33 -37.11
CA PRO A 27 11.84 16.57 -37.38
C PRO A 27 12.82 17.75 -37.55
N ALA A 28 12.57 18.59 -38.55
CA ALA A 28 13.32 19.82 -38.76
C ALA A 28 13.16 20.77 -37.56
N ALA A 29 14.27 21.40 -37.15
CA ALA A 29 14.29 22.36 -36.06
C ALA A 29 13.35 23.54 -36.33
N GLU A 30 12.59 23.91 -35.30
CA GLU A 30 11.63 25.01 -35.30
C GLU A 30 12.35 26.37 -35.44
N PRO A 31 11.86 27.31 -36.26
CA PRO A 31 12.49 28.61 -36.44
C PRO A 31 12.45 29.45 -35.16
N THR A 32 13.59 30.01 -34.79
CA THR A 32 13.76 30.90 -33.64
C THR A 32 12.86 32.15 -33.80
N PRO A 33 12.04 32.51 -32.81
CA PRO A 33 11.25 33.74 -32.87
C PRO A 33 12.15 34.99 -32.81
N PRO A 34 11.78 36.09 -33.50
CA PRO A 34 12.51 37.35 -33.43
C PRO A 34 12.43 37.97 -32.02
N PRO A 35 13.44 38.75 -31.61
CA PRO A 35 13.48 39.38 -30.30
C PRO A 35 12.32 40.38 -30.14
N VAL A 36 11.52 40.19 -29.09
CA VAL A 36 10.47 41.11 -28.67
C VAL A 36 11.13 42.33 -28.01
N SER A 37 10.96 43.50 -28.62
CA SER A 37 11.42 44.78 -28.08
C SER A 37 10.62 45.16 -26.83
N THR A 38 11.34 45.37 -25.73
CA THR A 38 10.86 45.84 -24.42
C THR A 38 10.26 47.26 -24.51
N PRO A 39 9.07 47.51 -23.95
CA PRO A 39 8.56 48.88 -23.80
C PRO A 39 9.34 49.65 -22.73
N ALA A 40 9.65 50.91 -23.03
CA ALA A 40 10.34 51.84 -22.15
C ALA A 40 9.56 52.12 -20.86
N ALA A 41 10.29 52.14 -19.74
CA ALA A 41 9.77 52.51 -18.42
C ALA A 41 9.31 53.99 -18.40
N ALA A 42 8.04 54.21 -18.07
CA ALA A 42 7.52 55.53 -17.74
C ALA A 42 7.90 55.88 -16.29
N SER A 43 8.44 57.09 -16.09
CA SER A 43 8.81 57.63 -14.79
C SER A 43 7.58 57.84 -13.88
N PRO A 44 7.67 57.58 -12.57
CA PRO A 44 6.58 57.89 -11.64
C PRO A 44 6.49 59.40 -11.37
N LEU A 45 5.26 59.93 -11.53
CA LEU A 45 4.87 61.27 -11.09
C LEU A 45 4.76 61.31 -9.56
N SER A 46 5.35 62.37 -8.98
CA SER A 46 5.33 62.70 -7.55
C SER A 46 3.90 62.92 -7.03
N ALA A 47 3.56 62.29 -5.91
CA ALA A 47 2.37 62.61 -5.12
C ALA A 47 2.70 63.63 -4.02
N PRO A 48 1.79 64.57 -3.70
CA PRO A 48 1.99 65.56 -2.65
C PRO A 48 1.67 65.03 -1.25
N ASP A 49 2.47 65.51 -0.30
CA ASP A 49 2.41 65.32 1.15
C ASP A 49 1.17 65.99 1.78
N PRO A 50 0.50 65.37 2.79
CA PRO A 50 -0.12 66.19 3.82
C PRO A 50 -0.01 65.66 5.26
N THR A 51 0.69 66.47 6.07
CA THR A 51 0.40 66.95 7.44
C THR A 51 0.24 65.99 8.65
N PRO A 52 0.95 66.26 9.78
CA PRO A 52 0.82 65.53 11.04
C PRO A 52 -0.27 66.11 11.99
N PRO A 53 -0.85 65.29 12.88
CA PRO A 53 -1.73 65.76 13.96
C PRO A 53 -0.95 66.27 15.21
N PRO A 54 -1.60 67.09 16.06
CA PRO A 54 -0.93 67.92 17.06
C PRO A 54 -0.62 67.21 18.39
N ALA A 55 0.38 67.76 19.07
CA ALA A 55 0.86 67.40 20.40
C ALA A 55 -0.10 67.86 21.52
N GLY A 56 -0.28 66.98 22.52
CA GLY A 56 -0.77 67.31 23.86
C GLY A 56 0.10 66.61 24.89
N GLY A 57 0.69 67.36 25.82
CA GLY A 57 1.68 66.88 26.78
C GLY A 57 1.18 66.74 28.22
N GLN A 58 1.99 66.09 29.05
CA GLN A 58 2.32 66.34 30.48
C GLN A 58 3.00 65.07 31.03
N ALA A 59 4.30 65.10 31.34
CA ALA A 59 4.92 65.50 32.61
C ALA A 59 4.79 64.44 33.73
N GLY A 60 5.92 63.83 34.12
CA GLY A 60 6.06 63.00 35.32
C GLY A 60 7.40 62.26 35.34
N ALA A 61 8.14 62.39 36.44
CA ALA A 61 9.59 62.26 36.52
C ALA A 61 10.09 60.96 37.18
N ALA A 62 11.41 60.76 37.03
CA ALA A 62 12.37 60.11 37.95
C ALA A 62 12.51 58.58 37.98
N GLY A 63 13.77 58.13 37.87
CA GLY A 63 14.27 56.95 38.58
C GLY A 63 14.94 55.87 37.74
N VAL A 64 16.24 56.02 37.46
CA VAL A 64 17.14 54.94 36.99
C VAL A 64 17.64 54.16 38.21
N PRO A 65 17.71 52.82 38.15
CA PRO A 65 18.98 52.17 38.49
C PRO A 65 19.40 51.07 37.51
N ALA A 66 20.69 50.75 37.63
CA ALA A 66 21.53 50.03 36.69
C ALA A 66 21.27 48.51 36.58
N GLY A 67 21.39 48.02 35.35
CA GLY A 67 22.25 46.90 34.93
C GLY A 67 22.16 45.56 35.67
N ALA A 68 21.47 44.59 35.05
CA ALA A 68 21.72 43.16 35.20
C ALA A 68 21.98 42.55 33.80
N PRO A 69 22.95 41.63 33.64
CA PRO A 69 23.29 41.05 32.35
C PRO A 69 22.22 40.06 31.87
N ALA A 70 21.94 40.09 30.56
CA ALA A 70 20.98 39.23 29.88
C ALA A 70 21.43 37.76 29.87
N PRO A 71 20.53 36.78 30.05
CA PRO A 71 20.84 35.37 29.83
C PRO A 71 20.98 35.07 28.33
N THR A 72 22.04 34.34 28.00
CA THR A 72 22.36 33.79 26.67
C THR A 72 21.21 32.96 26.11
N PRO A 73 20.88 33.06 24.80
CA PRO A 73 19.89 32.21 24.17
C PRO A 73 20.38 30.74 24.10
N PRO A 74 19.50 29.75 24.34
CA PRO A 74 19.82 28.34 24.08
C PRO A 74 20.00 28.12 22.57
N GLY A 75 21.06 27.40 22.21
CA GLY A 75 21.39 27.06 20.82
C GLY A 75 20.35 26.13 20.16
N PRO A 76 20.41 26.00 18.82
CA PRO A 76 19.42 25.24 18.07
C PRO A 76 19.42 23.76 18.48
N ALA A 77 18.25 23.27 18.86
CA ALA A 77 17.99 21.85 19.03
C ALA A 77 18.19 21.16 17.68
N GLN A 78 18.93 20.05 17.68
CA GLN A 78 19.08 19.23 16.50
C GLN A 78 17.75 18.53 16.22
N HIS A 79 17.13 18.88 15.10
CA HIS A 79 15.99 18.15 14.55
C HIS A 79 16.39 16.67 14.36
N GLY A 80 15.56 15.79 14.91
CA GLY A 80 15.64 14.36 14.67
C GLY A 80 15.59 14.09 13.17
N ALA A 81 16.33 13.06 12.76
CA ALA A 81 16.33 12.59 11.38
C ALA A 81 14.89 12.30 10.91
N PRO A 82 14.53 12.66 9.66
CA PRO A 82 13.24 12.28 9.10
C PRO A 82 13.09 10.76 9.09
N ALA A 83 11.86 10.29 9.34
CA ALA A 83 11.49 8.90 9.12
C ALA A 83 11.87 8.47 7.69
N PRO A 84 12.30 7.21 7.49
CA PRO A 84 12.65 6.74 6.15
C PRO A 84 11.42 6.83 5.22
N PRO A 85 11.61 7.20 3.94
CA PRO A 85 10.51 7.22 2.99
C PRO A 85 9.91 5.81 2.85
N LEU A 86 8.59 5.74 2.87
CA LEU A 86 7.83 4.53 2.52
C LEU A 86 8.29 4.06 1.14
N GLY A 87 8.67 2.79 1.04
CA GLY A 87 9.28 2.23 -0.17
C GLY A 87 8.37 2.41 -1.39
N VAL A 88 8.96 2.82 -2.51
CA VAL A 88 8.26 2.97 -3.80
C VAL A 88 7.62 1.64 -4.22
N PHE A 89 6.31 1.62 -4.40
CA PHE A 89 5.58 0.48 -4.94
C PHE A 89 6.04 0.17 -6.38
N GLY A 90 6.56 -1.06 -6.59
CA GLY A 90 6.89 -1.58 -7.92
C GLY A 90 8.37 -1.66 -8.29
N ALA A 91 9.29 -1.27 -7.40
CA ALA A 91 10.71 -1.59 -7.59
C ALA A 91 10.97 -3.07 -7.25
N PRO A 92 11.65 -3.85 -8.12
CA PRO A 92 12.05 -5.21 -7.78
C PRO A 92 12.96 -5.17 -6.54
N LEU A 93 12.63 -5.97 -5.53
CA LEU A 93 13.46 -6.16 -4.34
C LEU A 93 14.79 -6.79 -4.77
N THR A 94 15.82 -5.98 -4.95
CA THR A 94 17.19 -6.48 -5.05
C THR A 94 17.62 -6.93 -3.66
N THR A 95 17.91 -8.21 -3.50
CA THR A 95 18.48 -8.77 -2.28
C THR A 95 19.82 -8.09 -1.96
N PRO A 96 20.03 -7.54 -0.75
CA PRO A 96 21.35 -7.05 -0.35
C PRO A 96 22.24 -8.25 -0.07
N THR A 97 23.12 -8.58 -1.04
CA THR A 97 24.24 -9.48 -0.81
C THR A 97 25.43 -8.62 -0.36
N ASP A 98 25.86 -8.85 0.88
CA ASP A 98 27.24 -8.81 1.35
C ASP A 98 28.03 -7.48 1.28
N LEU A 99 28.08 -6.78 2.42
CA LEU A 99 29.27 -6.04 2.84
C LEU A 99 29.51 -6.29 4.34
N GLY A 100 30.35 -7.28 4.63
CA GLY A 100 30.88 -7.55 5.96
C GLY A 100 31.80 -6.45 6.51
N GLY A 101 31.73 -6.24 7.82
CA GLY A 101 32.67 -5.41 8.61
C GLY A 101 32.49 -5.66 10.11
N PRO A 102 33.58 -5.68 10.92
CA PRO A 102 33.62 -6.36 12.21
C PRO A 102 32.97 -5.56 13.34
N GLY A 103 32.25 -6.27 14.21
CA GLY A 103 31.46 -5.70 15.30
C GLY A 103 32.24 -5.31 16.57
N PRO A 104 31.53 -4.68 17.53
CA PRO A 104 31.88 -4.75 18.94
C PRO A 104 30.70 -5.25 19.82
N GLY A 105 30.96 -6.32 20.58
CA GLY A 105 30.54 -6.55 21.97
C GLY A 105 29.04 -6.63 22.36
N PRO A 106 28.57 -7.70 23.03
CA PRO A 106 27.21 -7.80 23.54
C PRO A 106 27.02 -7.00 24.84
N GLY A 107 26.33 -5.87 24.76
CA GLY A 107 25.79 -5.14 25.91
C GLY A 107 24.52 -5.79 26.44
N THR A 108 24.54 -6.25 27.69
CA THR A 108 23.39 -6.85 28.38
C THR A 108 22.43 -5.76 28.88
N VAL A 109 21.35 -5.49 28.13
CA VAL A 109 20.28 -4.59 28.57
C VAL A 109 19.23 -5.36 29.37
N ARG A 110 19.23 -5.16 30.69
CA ARG A 110 18.19 -5.66 31.62
C ARG A 110 16.84 -4.99 31.33
N LYS A 111 15.91 -5.70 30.68
CA LYS A 111 14.49 -5.31 30.64
C LYS A 111 13.80 -5.69 31.95
N ARG A 112 13.40 -4.70 32.75
CA ARG A 112 12.46 -4.87 33.86
C ARG A 112 11.07 -5.10 33.26
N ARG A 113 10.51 -6.30 33.46
CA ARG A 113 9.13 -6.64 33.12
C ARG A 113 8.21 -6.16 34.23
N THR A 114 7.38 -5.18 33.95
CA THR A 114 6.21 -4.86 34.78
C THR A 114 5.04 -5.65 34.19
N ALA A 115 4.69 -6.76 34.84
CA ALA A 115 3.52 -7.57 34.48
C ALA A 115 2.27 -6.89 35.04
N LEU A 116 1.37 -6.45 34.15
CA LEU A 116 0.02 -6.05 34.52
C LEU A 116 -0.90 -7.26 34.32
N ILE A 117 -1.43 -7.77 35.43
CA ILE A 117 -2.41 -8.85 35.47
C ILE A 117 -3.78 -8.22 35.21
N VAL A 118 -4.40 -8.54 34.07
CA VAL A 118 -5.82 -8.24 33.80
C VAL A 118 -6.59 -9.54 33.89
N THR A 119 -7.26 -9.72 35.02
CA THR A 119 -8.30 -10.72 35.25
C THR A 119 -9.67 -10.16 34.88
N THR A 120 -10.60 -11.04 34.48
CA THR A 120 -12.06 -10.90 34.23
C THR A 120 -12.48 -10.73 32.77
N ALA A 121 -13.52 -11.39 32.24
CA ALA A 121 -14.36 -12.48 32.73
C ALA A 121 -15.00 -13.19 31.51
N VAL A 122 -14.98 -14.52 31.51
CA VAL A 122 -15.70 -15.35 30.53
C VAL A 122 -17.18 -15.34 30.88
N THR A 123 -18.02 -14.82 30.00
CA THR A 123 -19.48 -15.03 30.06
C THR A 123 -19.86 -16.01 28.95
N VAL A 124 -20.30 -17.18 29.38
CA VAL A 124 -20.96 -18.20 28.56
C VAL A 124 -22.40 -17.75 28.34
N VAL A 125 -22.83 -17.64 27.08
CA VAL A 125 -24.26 -17.69 26.73
C VAL A 125 -24.42 -18.73 25.63
N ALA A 126 -25.25 -19.72 25.93
CA ALA A 126 -25.59 -20.84 25.08
C ALA A 126 -26.90 -20.58 24.32
N LEU A 127 -26.92 -21.05 23.07
CA LEU A 127 -28.04 -21.62 22.31
C LEU A 127 -29.27 -20.74 22.02
N LEU A 128 -29.46 -20.40 20.74
CA LEU A 128 -30.73 -20.64 20.06
C LEU A 128 -30.51 -21.19 18.65
N ALA A 129 -31.15 -22.33 18.41
CA ALA A 129 -31.23 -23.06 17.16
C ALA A 129 -32.06 -22.32 16.11
N GLY A 130 -31.70 -22.50 14.83
CA GLY A 130 -32.48 -22.04 13.69
C GLY A 130 -31.91 -22.58 12.39
N GLY A 131 -32.16 -23.86 12.11
CA GLY A 131 -31.82 -24.47 10.84
C GLY A 131 -32.77 -24.06 9.73
N ILE A 132 -32.25 -23.86 8.52
CA ILE A 132 -32.98 -24.09 7.28
C ILE A 132 -32.09 -24.91 6.36
N VAL A 133 -32.62 -26.08 6.00
CA VAL A 133 -32.12 -27.03 5.03
C VAL A 133 -32.46 -26.53 3.64
N TYR A 134 -31.49 -26.48 2.73
CA TYR A 134 -31.75 -26.59 1.30
C TYR A 134 -31.01 -27.81 0.76
N ALA A 135 -31.78 -28.90 0.62
CA ALA A 135 -31.45 -30.00 -0.25
C ALA A 135 -32.30 -29.86 -1.52
N ALA A 136 -31.66 -29.86 -2.68
CA ALA A 136 -32.29 -30.25 -3.92
C ALA A 136 -31.38 -31.24 -4.64
N MET A 137 -31.99 -32.35 -5.02
CA MET A 137 -31.45 -33.66 -5.36
C MET A 137 -30.76 -33.67 -6.74
N ASN A 138 -29.88 -34.65 -6.97
CA ASN A 138 -30.18 -35.79 -7.86
C ASN A 138 -28.90 -36.54 -8.30
N SER A 139 -28.67 -37.74 -7.75
CA SER A 139 -28.09 -38.86 -8.50
C SER A 139 -28.23 -40.12 -7.65
N GLY A 140 -29.18 -40.97 -8.04
CA GLY A 140 -29.41 -42.26 -7.40
C GLY A 140 -28.42 -43.33 -7.83
N SER A 141 -28.31 -44.36 -6.99
CA SER A 141 -28.33 -45.77 -7.39
C SER A 141 -28.32 -46.63 -6.12
N ASP A 142 -29.32 -47.51 -6.04
CA ASP A 142 -29.53 -48.52 -5.00
C ASP A 142 -28.39 -49.57 -4.92
N THR A 143 -28.24 -50.19 -3.74
CA THR A 143 -28.38 -51.65 -3.51
C THR A 143 -27.54 -52.12 -2.29
N ASP A 144 -28.29 -52.42 -1.22
CA ASP A 144 -28.23 -53.57 -0.30
C ASP A 144 -26.97 -54.04 0.48
N ASP A 145 -27.30 -54.32 1.75
CA ASP A 145 -26.87 -55.42 2.63
C ASP A 145 -25.47 -55.43 3.30
N GLY A 146 -25.52 -55.31 4.64
CA GLY A 146 -25.22 -56.49 5.45
C GLY A 146 -24.09 -56.42 6.48
N LYS A 147 -24.53 -56.42 7.75
CA LYS A 147 -23.92 -57.05 8.95
C LYS A 147 -22.79 -56.34 9.69
N GLY A 148 -23.06 -56.19 10.99
CA GLY A 148 -22.18 -55.57 11.98
C GLY A 148 -21.10 -56.47 12.57
N GLY A 149 -20.38 -55.92 13.53
CA GLY A 149 -19.36 -56.62 14.30
C GLY A 149 -18.50 -55.67 15.12
N GLN A 150 -18.76 -55.62 16.42
CA GLN A 150 -17.99 -54.90 17.44
C GLN A 150 -16.58 -55.45 17.63
N ALA A 151 -15.64 -54.56 17.96
CA ALA A 151 -14.77 -54.57 19.16
C ALA A 151 -13.34 -54.10 18.86
N ALA A 152 -12.86 -53.22 19.75
CA ALA A 152 -11.54 -52.60 19.79
C ALA A 152 -10.51 -53.49 20.55
N PRO A 153 -9.35 -52.96 20.99
CA PRO A 153 -8.07 -53.04 20.30
C PRO A 153 -7.03 -53.87 21.08
N SER A 154 -5.87 -54.17 20.48
CA SER A 154 -4.72 -54.66 21.24
C SER A 154 -3.37 -54.29 20.63
N ALA A 155 -2.48 -53.92 21.53
CA ALA A 155 -1.17 -53.33 21.31
C ALA A 155 -0.04 -54.36 21.42
N SER A 156 1.14 -53.93 20.96
CA SER A 156 2.50 -54.32 21.36
C SER A 156 3.01 -55.72 20.99
N ARG A 157 4.16 -55.78 20.29
CA ARG A 157 5.49 -55.96 20.91
C ARG A 157 6.60 -56.11 19.86
N SER A 158 7.70 -55.41 20.13
CA SER A 158 9.06 -55.64 19.61
C SER A 158 9.65 -56.94 20.22
N PRO A 159 10.66 -57.57 19.59
CA PRO A 159 11.99 -57.47 20.21
C PRO A 159 13.18 -57.40 19.23
N SER A 160 14.25 -56.79 19.76
CA SER A 160 15.63 -56.75 19.26
C SER A 160 16.28 -58.13 19.06
N ALA A 161 17.19 -58.22 18.08
CA ALA A 161 18.47 -58.92 18.24
C ALA A 161 19.50 -58.46 17.18
N THR A 162 20.67 -58.04 17.65
CA THR A 162 21.94 -57.90 16.92
C THR A 162 22.93 -58.83 17.64
N PRO A 163 23.81 -59.57 16.93
CA PRO A 163 25.19 -59.08 16.76
C PRO A 163 25.85 -59.39 15.39
N SER A 164 26.81 -58.53 15.05
CA SER A 164 27.81 -58.53 13.96
C SER A 164 28.79 -59.74 13.98
N PRO A 165 29.88 -59.85 13.16
CA PRO A 165 30.43 -58.92 12.15
C PRO A 165 31.05 -59.55 10.86
N ASP A 166 31.60 -58.65 10.04
CA ASP A 166 32.78 -58.75 9.16
C ASP A 166 32.64 -58.79 7.62
N THR A 167 33.10 -57.65 7.06
CA THR A 167 33.90 -57.46 5.84
C THR A 167 33.29 -57.81 4.48
N THR A 168 33.15 -56.81 3.59
CA THR A 168 34.16 -56.48 2.57
C THR A 168 33.79 -55.16 1.87
N THR A 169 34.81 -54.33 1.70
CA THR A 169 34.96 -53.12 0.88
C THR A 169 34.28 -53.18 -0.50
N GLU A 170 33.45 -52.18 -0.80
CA GLU A 170 33.35 -51.61 -2.16
C GLU A 170 32.87 -50.15 -2.07
N ASP A 171 33.63 -49.29 -2.75
CA ASP A 171 33.59 -47.84 -2.76
C ASP A 171 32.71 -47.36 -3.93
N PRO A 172 31.56 -46.71 -3.73
CA PRO A 172 30.89 -46.00 -4.80
C PRO A 172 31.41 -44.55 -4.84
N SER A 173 32.28 -44.31 -5.80
CA SER A 173 32.61 -43.00 -6.35
C SER A 173 31.36 -42.10 -6.44
N PRO A 174 31.35 -40.90 -5.83
CA PRO A 174 30.26 -39.96 -6.04
C PRO A 174 30.42 -39.41 -7.46
N SER A 175 29.53 -39.84 -8.36
CA SER A 175 29.34 -39.14 -9.62
C SER A 175 28.89 -37.72 -9.29
N GLU A 176 29.81 -36.77 -9.41
CA GLU A 176 29.54 -35.35 -9.51
C GLU A 176 28.54 -35.15 -10.66
N VAL A 177 27.26 -35.01 -10.31
CA VAL A 177 26.29 -34.39 -11.19
C VAL A 177 26.74 -32.94 -11.30
N ALA A 178 27.39 -32.61 -12.40
CA ALA A 178 27.67 -31.25 -12.79
C ALA A 178 26.35 -30.47 -12.78
N ALA A 179 26.13 -29.69 -11.72
CA ALA A 179 25.11 -28.67 -11.71
C ALA A 179 25.54 -27.63 -12.73
N ASP A 180 24.85 -27.59 -13.87
CA ASP A 180 24.90 -26.46 -14.80
C ASP A 180 24.30 -25.25 -14.06
N PRO A 181 25.08 -24.21 -13.68
CA PRO A 181 24.58 -23.09 -12.92
C PRO A 181 24.15 -21.95 -13.85
N SER A 182 23.41 -22.26 -14.92
CA SER A 182 22.91 -21.21 -15.84
C SER A 182 21.48 -21.39 -16.35
N GLY A 183 20.73 -22.38 -15.84
CA GLY A 183 19.28 -22.39 -16.02
C GLY A 183 18.63 -21.34 -15.11
N ALA A 184 18.38 -20.14 -15.63
CA ALA A 184 17.38 -19.26 -15.01
C ALA A 184 16.11 -20.11 -14.83
N VAL A 185 15.72 -20.36 -13.58
CA VAL A 185 14.53 -21.17 -13.31
C VAL A 185 13.36 -20.40 -13.88
N GLU A 186 12.84 -20.87 -15.03
CA GLU A 186 11.62 -20.39 -15.64
C GLU A 186 10.52 -20.53 -14.57
N GLY A 187 10.02 -19.41 -14.04
CA GLY A 187 9.08 -19.48 -12.95
C GLY A 187 7.80 -20.21 -13.37
N VAL A 188 7.04 -20.69 -12.39
CA VAL A 188 5.89 -21.57 -12.66
C VAL A 188 4.59 -20.82 -12.95
N ILE A 189 4.54 -19.50 -12.70
CA ILE A 189 3.33 -18.68 -12.86
C ILE A 189 3.15 -18.36 -14.34
N THR A 190 1.93 -18.56 -14.84
CA THR A 190 1.61 -18.27 -16.24
C THR A 190 1.37 -16.78 -16.49
N PRO A 191 1.64 -16.27 -17.70
CA PRO A 191 1.58 -14.84 -18.01
C PRO A 191 0.23 -14.17 -17.71
N GLU A 192 -0.87 -14.91 -17.77
CA GLU A 192 -2.22 -14.41 -17.49
C GLU A 192 -2.41 -13.94 -16.04
N TYR A 193 -1.57 -14.37 -15.09
CA TYR A 193 -1.58 -13.87 -13.70
C TYR A 193 -0.67 -12.67 -13.48
N LEU A 194 0.40 -12.54 -14.26
CA LEU A 194 1.45 -11.54 -14.03
C LEU A 194 0.97 -10.12 -14.27
N GLY A 195 1.44 -9.16 -13.49
CA GLY A 195 1.18 -7.73 -13.67
C GLY A 195 0.44 -7.09 -12.49
N VAL A 196 -0.17 -5.94 -12.74
CA VAL A 196 -0.91 -5.17 -11.74
C VAL A 196 -2.41 -5.35 -11.96
N TRP A 197 -3.12 -5.53 -10.86
CA TRP A 197 -4.54 -5.82 -10.83
C TRP A 197 -5.23 -4.98 -9.79
N GLU A 198 -6.40 -4.44 -10.11
CA GLU A 198 -7.16 -3.57 -9.22
C GLU A 198 -8.62 -3.99 -9.19
N GLY A 199 -9.24 -3.92 -8.01
CA GLY A 199 -10.67 -4.12 -7.86
C GLY A 199 -11.22 -3.44 -6.63
N THR A 200 -12.54 -3.33 -6.60
CA THR A 200 -13.25 -2.63 -5.54
C THR A 200 -14.43 -3.43 -5.07
N ASP A 201 -14.65 -3.43 -3.75
CA ASP A 201 -15.95 -3.82 -3.20
C ASP A 201 -16.74 -2.56 -2.87
N LYS A 202 -18.04 -2.63 -3.14
CA LYS A 202 -18.98 -1.56 -2.82
C LYS A 202 -19.77 -1.90 -1.56
N ASN A 203 -20.19 -0.88 -0.82
CA ASN A 203 -21.17 -1.03 0.26
C ASN A 203 -22.61 -1.04 -0.30
N ASP A 204 -23.60 -1.19 0.59
CA ASP A 204 -25.03 -1.18 0.25
C ASP A 204 -25.50 0.13 -0.41
N SER A 205 -24.74 1.22 -0.27
CA SER A 205 -24.98 2.52 -0.88
C SER A 205 -24.31 2.68 -2.26
N ASP A 206 -23.74 1.60 -2.82
CA ASP A 206 -22.98 1.57 -4.09
C ASP A 206 -21.69 2.42 -4.07
N GLU A 207 -21.20 2.79 -2.89
CA GLU A 207 -19.94 3.50 -2.72
C GLU A 207 -18.78 2.53 -2.54
N THR A 208 -17.61 2.86 -3.08
CA THR A 208 -16.40 2.05 -2.93
C THR A 208 -15.95 1.99 -1.46
N ALA A 209 -16.23 0.87 -0.81
CA ALA A 209 -15.86 0.62 0.58
C ALA A 209 -14.42 0.09 0.67
N VAL A 210 -14.09 -0.88 -0.17
CA VAL A 210 -12.77 -1.51 -0.21
C VAL A 210 -12.16 -1.28 -1.58
N PHE A 211 -10.87 -0.94 -1.60
CA PHE A 211 -10.06 -0.95 -2.81
C PHE A 211 -8.91 -1.93 -2.60
N ARG A 212 -8.64 -2.78 -3.60
CA ARG A 212 -7.52 -3.73 -3.59
C ARG A 212 -6.70 -3.56 -4.83
N ARG A 213 -5.39 -3.50 -4.64
CA ARG A 213 -4.39 -3.57 -5.70
C ARG A 213 -3.43 -4.71 -5.43
N LEU A 214 -3.18 -5.52 -6.44
CA LEU A 214 -2.26 -6.63 -6.39
C LEU A 214 -1.22 -6.46 -7.48
N THR A 215 0.02 -6.75 -7.14
CA THR A 215 1.09 -6.93 -8.12
C THR A 215 1.56 -8.37 -8.04
N ILE A 216 1.45 -9.10 -9.14
CA ILE A 216 1.90 -10.49 -9.24
C ILE A 216 3.14 -10.55 -10.12
N THR A 217 4.22 -11.07 -9.57
CA THR A 217 5.52 -11.25 -10.24
C THR A 217 5.83 -12.73 -10.44
N GLN A 218 6.83 -13.01 -11.27
CA GLN A 218 7.26 -14.38 -11.52
C GLN A 218 7.97 -14.97 -10.30
N GLY A 219 7.71 -16.25 -10.01
CA GLY A 219 8.43 -16.98 -8.96
C GLY A 219 8.09 -18.46 -8.90
N ASN A 220 8.77 -19.16 -8.00
CA ASN A 220 8.55 -20.57 -7.70
C ASN A 220 7.73 -20.72 -6.40
N VAL A 221 7.24 -21.93 -6.14
CA VAL A 221 6.63 -22.26 -4.84
C VAL A 221 7.61 -21.93 -3.71
N GLY A 222 7.11 -21.25 -2.67
CA GLY A 222 7.89 -20.72 -1.55
C GLY A 222 8.42 -19.30 -1.73
N ALA A 223 8.28 -18.69 -2.91
CA ALA A 223 8.68 -17.29 -3.13
C ALA A 223 7.54 -16.32 -2.84
N ASP A 224 7.87 -15.11 -2.39
CA ASP A 224 6.93 -13.99 -2.37
C ASP A 224 6.67 -13.50 -3.80
N VAL A 225 5.47 -13.76 -4.31
CA VAL A 225 5.09 -13.47 -5.71
C VAL A 225 3.92 -12.50 -5.81
N VAL A 226 3.23 -12.23 -4.69
CA VAL A 226 2.14 -11.25 -4.64
C VAL A 226 2.52 -10.13 -3.69
N THR A 227 2.38 -8.89 -4.12
CA THR A 227 2.29 -7.73 -3.23
C THR A 227 0.85 -7.27 -3.21
N THR A 228 0.29 -7.04 -2.03
CA THR A 228 -1.06 -6.52 -1.83
C THR A 228 -1.02 -5.11 -1.27
N PHE A 229 -1.95 -4.27 -1.73
CA PHE A 229 -2.19 -2.92 -1.22
C PHE A 229 -3.70 -2.73 -1.14
N ASN A 230 -4.22 -2.80 0.08
CA ASN A 230 -5.65 -2.83 0.34
C ASN A 230 -6.05 -1.61 1.18
N SER A 231 -7.01 -0.83 0.71
CA SER A 231 -7.57 0.30 1.43
C SER A 231 -8.98 -0.02 1.90
N PHE A 232 -9.22 0.25 3.19
CA PHE A 232 -10.50 0.17 3.88
C PHE A 232 -10.93 1.57 4.34
N ASP A 233 -12.01 1.66 5.11
CA ASP A 233 -12.51 2.91 5.69
C ASP A 233 -11.50 3.52 6.67
N LYS A 234 -10.83 2.68 7.47
CA LYS A 234 -9.95 3.11 8.58
C LYS A 234 -8.50 2.66 8.47
N ALA A 235 -8.20 1.80 7.49
CA ALA A 235 -6.91 1.16 7.38
C ALA A 235 -6.42 1.13 5.94
N LEU A 236 -5.10 1.20 5.79
CA LEU A 236 -4.37 0.88 4.58
C LEU A 236 -3.39 -0.24 4.92
N CYS A 237 -3.52 -1.36 4.23
CA CYS A 237 -2.78 -2.59 4.52
C CYS A 237 -1.92 -2.97 3.33
N THR A 238 -0.61 -3.01 3.54
CA THR A 238 0.34 -3.56 2.57
C THR A 238 0.75 -4.95 3.02
N GLY A 239 0.82 -5.89 2.09
CA GLY A 239 1.23 -7.25 2.39
C GLY A 239 2.02 -7.92 1.28
N SER A 240 2.56 -9.09 1.61
CA SER A 240 3.20 -9.99 0.66
C SER A 240 2.54 -11.37 0.70
N GLY A 241 2.58 -12.09 -0.42
CA GLY A 241 1.99 -13.42 -0.57
C GLY A 241 3.01 -14.42 -1.08
N GLU A 242 3.28 -15.43 -0.26
CA GLU A 242 4.14 -16.57 -0.62
C GLU A 242 3.37 -17.56 -1.49
N LEU A 243 3.94 -17.98 -2.63
CA LEU A 243 3.33 -18.97 -3.50
C LEU A 243 3.31 -20.34 -2.83
N VAL A 244 2.13 -20.84 -2.50
CA VAL A 244 1.95 -22.18 -1.92
C VAL A 244 1.81 -23.24 -3.01
N SER A 245 1.02 -22.96 -4.04
CA SER A 245 0.85 -23.84 -5.19
C SER A 245 0.36 -23.09 -6.42
N PHE A 246 0.62 -23.66 -7.60
CA PHE A 246 0.21 -23.12 -8.89
C PHE A 246 -0.27 -24.23 -9.83
N GLY A 247 -1.31 -23.96 -10.62
CA GLY A 247 -1.96 -24.90 -11.52
C GLY A 247 -3.24 -24.30 -12.10
N ASN A 248 -4.37 -24.98 -11.95
CA ASN A 248 -5.69 -24.42 -12.29
C ASN A 248 -6.12 -23.26 -11.36
N LEU A 249 -5.49 -23.16 -10.20
CA LEU A 249 -5.72 -22.16 -9.17
C LEU A 249 -4.37 -21.80 -8.57
N MET A 250 -4.10 -20.51 -8.40
CA MET A 250 -2.94 -20.03 -7.65
C MET A 250 -3.33 -19.90 -6.18
N VAL A 251 -2.57 -20.54 -5.30
CA VAL A 251 -2.77 -20.46 -3.85
C VAL A 251 -1.58 -19.73 -3.26
N VAL A 252 -1.85 -18.70 -2.46
CA VAL A 252 -0.83 -17.94 -1.76
C VAL A 252 -1.13 -17.84 -0.28
N GLU A 253 -0.10 -17.76 0.54
CA GLU A 253 -0.21 -17.42 1.96
C GLU A 253 0.18 -15.96 2.13
N THR A 254 -0.78 -15.11 2.48
CA THR A 254 -0.55 -13.67 2.64
C THR A 254 -0.20 -13.31 4.07
N ARG A 255 0.63 -12.28 4.21
CA ARG A 255 0.96 -11.64 5.48
C ARG A 255 1.00 -10.13 5.33
N ILE A 256 0.65 -9.41 6.38
CA ILE A 256 0.78 -7.96 6.41
C ILE A 256 2.23 -7.58 6.70
N THR A 257 2.76 -6.68 5.89
CA THR A 257 4.09 -6.08 6.04
C THR A 257 4.00 -4.67 6.59
N GLU A 258 2.89 -3.96 6.35
CA GLU A 258 2.66 -2.60 6.82
C GLU A 258 1.17 -2.32 7.04
N SER A 259 0.87 -1.52 8.05
CA SER A 259 -0.48 -1.11 8.44
C SER A 259 -0.47 0.39 8.72
N VAL A 260 -1.42 1.12 8.14
CA VAL A 260 -1.63 2.54 8.41
C VAL A 260 -3.09 2.79 8.77
N PRO A 261 -3.42 3.18 10.01
CA PRO A 261 -2.52 3.29 11.17
C PRO A 261 -1.88 1.95 11.56
N GLU A 262 -0.80 2.00 12.35
CA GLU A 262 -0.13 0.79 12.85
C GLU A 262 -1.10 -0.13 13.61
N ASP A 263 -0.87 -1.45 13.52
CA ASP A 263 -1.62 -2.49 14.22
C ASP A 263 -3.15 -2.51 13.96
N THR A 264 -3.62 -1.95 12.83
CA THR A 264 -5.05 -1.96 12.47
C THR A 264 -5.42 -3.06 11.48
N CYS A 265 -4.46 -3.58 10.71
CA CYS A 265 -4.68 -4.63 9.74
C CYS A 265 -4.61 -6.04 10.35
N ASP A 266 -5.47 -6.94 9.87
CA ASP A 266 -5.42 -8.37 10.23
C ASP A 266 -4.18 -9.05 9.66
N THR A 267 -3.68 -10.12 10.30
CA THR A 267 -2.36 -10.73 10.02
C THR A 267 -2.15 -11.27 8.60
N GLY A 268 -3.19 -11.38 7.78
CA GLY A 268 -3.20 -12.07 6.50
C GLY A 268 -3.78 -13.49 6.62
N GLY A 269 -3.49 -14.34 5.63
CA GLY A 269 -3.99 -15.71 5.57
C GLY A 269 -3.95 -16.29 4.16
N ARG A 270 -4.46 -17.51 4.01
CA ARG A 270 -4.53 -18.21 2.73
C ARG A 270 -5.47 -17.49 1.77
N ARG A 271 -5.03 -17.30 0.53
CA ARG A 271 -5.82 -16.70 -0.55
C ARG A 271 -5.74 -17.58 -1.77
N THR A 272 -6.82 -17.57 -2.55
CA THR A 272 -6.83 -18.22 -3.85
C THR A 272 -7.08 -17.20 -4.94
N ILE A 273 -6.37 -17.35 -6.05
CA ILE A 273 -6.42 -16.45 -7.19
C ILE A 273 -6.71 -17.29 -8.43
N ARG A 274 -7.77 -16.92 -9.15
CA ARG A 274 -8.15 -17.58 -10.39
C ARG A 274 -8.19 -16.58 -11.53
N ALA A 275 -7.44 -16.83 -12.59
CA ALA A 275 -7.60 -16.07 -13.82
C ALA A 275 -8.92 -16.43 -14.53
N SER A 276 -9.56 -15.42 -15.12
CA SER A 276 -10.63 -15.60 -16.11
C SER A 276 -10.12 -15.25 -17.51
N ASP A 277 -10.83 -15.74 -18.51
CA ASP A 277 -10.68 -15.39 -19.94
C ASP A 277 -10.81 -13.89 -20.23
N ASP A 278 -11.62 -13.17 -19.46
CA ASP A 278 -11.90 -11.74 -19.67
C ASP A 278 -10.83 -10.77 -19.11
N SER A 279 -9.56 -11.19 -19.01
CA SER A 279 -8.48 -10.36 -18.42
C SER A 279 -8.78 -9.87 -17.00
N THR A 280 -9.41 -10.73 -16.20
CA THR A 280 -9.72 -10.50 -14.79
C THR A 280 -9.12 -11.60 -13.91
N LEU A 281 -8.88 -11.26 -12.64
CA LEU A 281 -8.59 -12.22 -11.59
C LEU A 281 -9.75 -12.25 -10.60
N ILE A 282 -10.08 -13.43 -10.10
CA ILE A 282 -10.96 -13.61 -8.95
C ILE A 282 -10.04 -13.88 -7.75
N TRP A 283 -10.04 -12.96 -6.80
CA TRP A 283 -9.33 -13.08 -5.53
C TRP A 283 -10.31 -13.52 -4.44
N THR A 284 -10.02 -14.64 -3.78
CA THR A 284 -10.88 -15.20 -2.74
C THR A 284 -10.11 -15.35 -1.42
N ASP A 285 -10.71 -14.88 -0.34
CA ASP A 285 -10.16 -15.04 1.02
C ASP A 285 -10.46 -16.42 1.62
N ASP A 286 -10.00 -16.64 2.85
CA ASP A 286 -10.16 -17.91 3.59
C ASP A 286 -11.58 -18.12 4.11
N GLU A 287 -12.40 -17.06 4.14
CA GLU A 287 -13.83 -17.11 4.46
C GLU A 287 -14.70 -17.37 3.21
N GLY A 288 -14.09 -17.30 2.02
CA GLY A 288 -14.76 -17.51 0.73
C GLY A 288 -15.30 -16.23 0.09
N ASN A 289 -15.06 -15.05 0.68
CA ASN A 289 -15.42 -13.79 0.06
C ASN A 289 -14.54 -13.54 -1.16
N SER A 290 -15.14 -13.14 -2.26
CA SER A 290 -14.46 -12.99 -3.55
C SER A 290 -14.58 -11.59 -4.11
N THR A 291 -13.47 -11.07 -4.65
CA THR A 291 -13.40 -9.78 -5.36
C THR A 291 -12.87 -10.02 -6.76
N VAL A 292 -13.51 -9.40 -7.75
CA VAL A 292 -13.03 -9.39 -9.14
C VAL A 292 -12.06 -8.23 -9.32
N LEU A 293 -10.89 -8.54 -9.86
CA LEU A 293 -9.82 -7.60 -10.14
C LEU A 293 -9.63 -7.49 -11.66
N SER A 294 -9.49 -6.28 -12.17
CA SER A 294 -9.19 -6.00 -13.56
C SER A 294 -7.72 -5.65 -13.72
N ARG A 295 -7.13 -6.05 -14.86
CA ARG A 295 -5.75 -5.72 -15.18
C ARG A 295 -5.59 -4.21 -15.37
N THR A 296 -4.52 -3.64 -14.81
CA THR A 296 -4.19 -2.22 -14.92
C THR A 296 -2.71 -2.02 -15.22
N THR A 297 -2.34 -0.81 -15.60
CA THR A 297 -0.93 -0.40 -15.77
C THR A 297 -0.49 0.46 -14.61
N ALA A 298 0.76 0.30 -14.16
CA ALA A 298 1.34 1.23 -13.21
C ALA A 298 1.52 2.60 -13.89
N ASP A 299 0.92 3.64 -13.31
CA ASP A 299 1.18 5.04 -13.65
C ASP A 299 1.96 5.67 -12.50
N GLY A 300 3.08 6.33 -12.82
CA GLY A 300 3.91 7.05 -11.84
C GLY A 300 3.39 8.45 -11.51
N ASN A 301 2.46 8.99 -12.30
CA ASN A 301 1.84 10.30 -12.07
C ASN A 301 0.30 10.21 -12.14
N PRO A 302 -0.33 9.36 -11.31
CA PRO A 302 -1.74 9.02 -11.46
C PRO A 302 -2.72 10.17 -11.11
N ILE A 303 -2.29 11.20 -10.37
CA ILE A 303 -3.19 12.27 -9.93
C ILE A 303 -3.43 13.26 -11.07
N PRO A 304 -4.69 13.48 -11.50
CA PRO A 304 -5.01 14.49 -12.51
C PRO A 304 -4.66 15.90 -12.04
N ALA A 305 -4.17 16.72 -12.97
CA ALA A 305 -3.63 18.05 -12.67
C ALA A 305 -4.64 18.99 -11.99
N GLU A 306 -5.93 18.82 -12.25
CA GLU A 306 -7.01 19.60 -11.64
C GLU A 306 -7.11 19.42 -10.12
N PHE A 307 -6.69 18.28 -9.56
CA PHE A 307 -6.68 18.06 -8.11
C PHE A 307 -5.46 18.69 -7.42
N LEU A 308 -4.36 18.90 -8.15
CA LEU A 308 -3.10 19.36 -7.58
C LEU A 308 -3.19 20.82 -7.13
N GLY A 309 -2.44 21.15 -6.07
CA GLY A 309 -2.28 22.51 -5.56
C GLY A 309 -2.68 22.67 -4.10
N THR A 310 -2.86 23.92 -3.69
CA THR A 310 -3.26 24.29 -2.33
C THR A 310 -4.73 24.67 -2.30
N TRP A 311 -5.41 24.18 -1.28
CA TRP A 311 -6.85 24.28 -1.10
C TRP A 311 -7.15 24.77 0.33
N GLU A 312 -8.16 25.62 0.48
CA GLU A 312 -8.61 26.14 1.78
C GLU A 312 -10.06 25.74 2.00
N SER A 313 -10.39 25.32 3.22
CA SER A 313 -11.74 24.94 3.57
C SER A 313 -12.70 26.14 3.45
N VAL A 314 -13.90 25.87 3.00
CA VAL A 314 -14.99 26.85 2.95
C VAL A 314 -15.85 26.64 4.17
N ALA A 315 -15.90 27.65 5.04
CA ALA A 315 -16.73 27.65 6.23
C ALA A 315 -18.21 27.38 5.87
N THR A 316 -18.74 26.24 6.34
CA THR A 316 -20.16 25.92 6.20
C THR A 316 -20.89 26.20 7.50
N GLY A 317 -21.64 27.30 7.55
CA GLY A 317 -22.82 27.58 8.41
C GLY A 317 -22.72 27.52 9.94
N SER A 318 -21.70 26.88 10.51
CA SER A 318 -21.57 26.59 11.93
C SER A 318 -20.13 26.38 12.41
N SER A 319 -19.13 26.54 11.53
CA SER A 319 -17.72 26.56 11.95
C SER A 319 -17.50 27.71 12.93
N SER A 320 -16.90 27.40 14.08
CA SER A 320 -16.58 28.41 15.07
C SER A 320 -15.65 29.45 14.44
N SER A 321 -15.83 30.73 14.77
CA SER A 321 -15.01 31.79 14.19
C SER A 321 -13.54 31.57 14.56
N GLY A 322 -12.68 31.35 13.55
CA GLY A 322 -11.23 31.21 13.74
C GLY A 322 -10.66 29.82 13.45
N GLU A 323 -11.49 28.85 13.07
CA GLU A 323 -11.00 27.56 12.55
C GLU A 323 -10.69 27.68 11.06
N THR A 324 -9.48 27.28 10.66
CA THR A 324 -9.06 27.18 9.27
C THR A 324 -8.53 25.79 8.98
N SER A 325 -8.84 25.27 7.80
CA SER A 325 -8.23 24.04 7.32
C SER A 325 -7.66 24.28 5.93
N SER A 326 -6.43 23.81 5.72
CA SER A 326 -5.80 23.82 4.41
C SER A 326 -5.40 22.41 4.00
N LEU A 327 -5.42 22.15 2.70
CA LEU A 327 -5.02 20.90 2.09
C LEU A 327 -4.05 21.21 0.96
N VAL A 328 -2.89 20.58 0.96
CA VAL A 328 -1.96 20.56 -0.17
C VAL A 328 -2.00 19.18 -0.80
N LEU A 329 -2.35 19.13 -2.09
CA LEU A 329 -2.28 17.93 -2.92
C LEU A 329 -1.11 18.04 -3.89
N THR A 330 -0.15 17.12 -3.76
CA THR A 330 1.00 16.99 -4.65
C THR A 330 0.88 15.75 -5.52
N GLN A 331 1.65 15.69 -6.62
CA GLN A 331 1.76 14.47 -7.40
C GLN A 331 2.50 13.40 -6.58
N GLY A 332 2.19 12.13 -6.82
CA GLY A 332 2.90 10.99 -6.25
C GLY A 332 2.33 9.68 -6.76
N ALA A 333 3.12 8.62 -6.66
CA ALA A 333 2.70 7.27 -7.01
C ALA A 333 1.69 6.71 -5.99
N TYR A 334 1.01 5.64 -6.38
CA TYR A 334 0.17 4.89 -5.45
C TYR A 334 0.98 4.37 -4.26
N GLY A 335 0.46 4.56 -3.06
CA GLY A 335 1.17 4.22 -1.82
C GLY A 335 2.07 5.34 -1.27
N GLU A 336 2.26 6.45 -1.98
CA GLU A 336 3.01 7.61 -1.48
C GLU A 336 2.11 8.62 -0.76
N VAL A 337 2.68 9.36 0.19
CA VAL A 337 2.02 10.51 0.83
C VAL A 337 1.88 11.65 -0.19
N VAL A 338 0.64 12.03 -0.49
CA VAL A 338 0.33 13.07 -1.49
C VAL A 338 -0.54 14.20 -0.95
N ALA A 339 -1.16 13.99 0.21
CA ALA A 339 -2.04 14.95 0.83
C ALA A 339 -1.48 15.35 2.18
N LYS A 340 -1.33 16.66 2.39
CA LYS A 340 -0.98 17.26 3.68
C LYS A 340 -2.09 18.20 4.10
N TYR A 341 -2.57 18.03 5.33
CA TYR A 341 -3.62 18.84 5.91
C TYR A 341 -3.02 19.66 7.05
N VAL A 342 -3.48 20.90 7.18
CA VAL A 342 -3.23 21.72 8.37
C VAL A 342 -4.57 22.18 8.88
N TYR A 343 -4.86 21.88 10.14
CA TYR A 343 -6.04 22.33 10.87
C TYR A 343 -5.60 23.26 11.99
N ASP A 344 -5.97 24.53 11.88
CA ASP A 344 -5.69 25.55 12.88
C ASP A 344 -6.99 26.00 13.52
N GLY A 345 -7.00 26.05 14.85
CA GLY A 345 -8.06 26.67 15.62
C GLY A 345 -7.50 27.53 16.76
N PRO A 346 -8.36 28.23 17.51
CA PRO A 346 -7.91 29.15 18.57
C PRO A 346 -7.06 28.51 19.67
N SER A 347 -7.15 27.20 19.83
CA SER A 347 -6.46 26.45 20.88
C SER A 347 -5.86 25.14 20.39
N TYR A 348 -5.75 24.95 19.08
CA TYR A 348 -5.15 23.74 18.53
C TYR A 348 -4.50 23.97 17.18
N HIS A 349 -3.48 23.16 16.89
CA HIS A 349 -2.83 23.05 15.59
C HIS A 349 -2.58 21.57 15.31
N CYS A 350 -3.08 21.08 14.18
CA CYS A 350 -2.90 19.70 13.72
C CYS A 350 -2.31 19.69 12.32
N GLU A 351 -1.28 18.87 12.10
CA GLU A 351 -0.81 18.53 10.76
C GLU A 351 -1.03 17.04 10.51
N ASP A 352 -1.76 16.71 9.45
CA ASP A 352 -2.07 15.33 9.09
C ASP A 352 -1.58 15.02 7.67
N GLU A 353 -1.27 13.76 7.41
CA GLU A 353 -0.86 13.27 6.09
C GLU A 353 -1.75 12.12 5.61
N SER A 354 -1.94 12.00 4.29
CA SER A 354 -2.58 10.82 3.69
C SER A 354 -1.88 10.34 2.43
N THR A 355 -1.87 9.02 2.33
CA THR A 355 -1.34 8.26 1.19
C THR A 355 -2.33 8.20 0.03
N LEU A 356 -1.85 8.27 -1.22
CA LEU A 356 -2.67 8.01 -2.40
C LEU A 356 -3.05 6.54 -2.50
N VAL A 357 -4.35 6.25 -2.57
CA VAL A 357 -4.87 4.90 -2.76
C VAL A 357 -5.16 4.64 -4.23
N TYR A 358 -6.00 5.48 -4.84
CA TYR A 358 -6.25 5.46 -6.28
C TYR A 358 -6.58 6.86 -6.79
N ALA A 359 -6.45 7.06 -8.10
CA ALA A 359 -6.83 8.29 -8.79
C ALA A 359 -7.45 7.97 -10.14
N ASN A 360 -8.48 8.73 -10.51
CA ASN A 360 -9.03 8.73 -11.85
C ASN A 360 -9.55 10.14 -12.18
N SER A 361 -10.06 10.33 -13.40
CA SER A 361 -10.57 11.63 -13.88
C SER A 361 -11.75 12.21 -13.08
N LYS A 362 -12.37 11.45 -12.18
CA LYS A 362 -13.55 11.87 -11.41
C LYS A 362 -13.22 12.06 -9.93
N GLU A 363 -12.35 11.24 -9.37
CA GLU A 363 -12.08 11.24 -7.94
C GLU A 363 -10.70 10.68 -7.58
N LEU A 364 -10.24 11.06 -6.38
CA LEU A 364 -9.12 10.44 -5.69
C LEU A 364 -9.64 9.70 -4.46
N ARG A 365 -9.04 8.57 -4.12
CA ARG A 365 -9.12 8.01 -2.78
C ARG A 365 -7.80 8.23 -2.07
N LEU A 366 -7.89 8.81 -0.89
CA LEU A 366 -6.79 8.99 0.05
C LEU A 366 -6.99 8.01 1.20
N GLY A 367 -5.88 7.46 1.70
CA GLY A 367 -5.87 6.60 2.87
C GLY A 367 -6.25 7.37 4.14
N PRO A 368 -6.19 6.71 5.31
CA PRO A 368 -6.45 7.37 6.59
C PRO A 368 -5.60 8.63 6.77
N GLN A 369 -6.16 9.63 7.47
CA GLN A 369 -5.39 10.81 7.87
C GLN A 369 -4.59 10.47 9.11
N ILE A 370 -3.26 10.50 8.99
CA ILE A 370 -2.35 10.22 10.09
C ILE A 370 -1.86 11.53 10.64
N ASN A 371 -2.10 11.75 11.93
CA ASN A 371 -1.62 12.93 12.61
C ASN A 371 -0.10 12.86 12.80
N THR A 372 0.59 13.87 12.30
CA THR A 372 2.05 14.02 12.37
C THR A 372 2.46 15.10 13.36
N VAL A 373 1.62 16.11 13.58
CA VAL A 373 1.79 17.16 14.58
C VAL A 373 0.46 17.39 15.29
N ALA A 374 0.50 17.42 16.63
CA ALA A 374 -0.65 17.75 17.46
C ALA A 374 -0.25 18.71 18.56
N GLU A 375 -0.83 19.91 18.55
CA GLU A 375 -0.69 20.89 19.61
C GLU A 375 -2.06 21.27 20.15
N PRO A 376 -2.36 21.00 21.44
CA PRO A 376 -1.66 20.06 22.32
C PRO A 376 -1.83 18.59 21.88
N GLU A 377 -0.91 17.73 22.34
CA GLU A 377 -0.73 16.34 21.87
C GLU A 377 -1.99 15.46 21.88
N ASP A 378 -2.97 15.75 22.75
CA ASP A 378 -4.18 14.94 22.93
C ASP A 378 -5.41 15.45 22.16
N ARG A 379 -5.25 16.53 21.37
CA ARG A 379 -6.38 17.19 20.70
C ARG A 379 -6.64 16.71 19.29
N CYS A 380 -5.61 16.29 18.57
CA CYS A 380 -5.72 15.79 17.21
C CYS A 380 -5.82 14.26 17.23
N ARG A 381 -6.52 13.68 16.25
CA ARG A 381 -6.69 12.23 16.14
C ARG A 381 -6.59 11.82 14.70
N ASN A 382 -6.10 10.61 14.47
CA ASN A 382 -6.17 10.01 13.15
C ASN A 382 -7.63 9.95 12.69
N GLU A 383 -7.84 10.24 11.41
CA GLU A 383 -9.15 10.19 10.79
C GLU A 383 -9.19 9.13 9.68
N ASN A 384 -10.39 8.84 9.18
CA ASN A 384 -10.64 7.76 8.21
C ASN A 384 -10.04 8.07 6.82
N SER A 385 -10.16 7.13 5.88
CA SER A 385 -9.91 7.36 4.46
C SER A 385 -10.89 8.36 3.86
N ARG A 386 -10.47 9.10 2.83
CA ARG A 386 -11.28 10.14 2.15
C ARG A 386 -11.49 9.82 0.67
N LEU A 387 -12.65 10.22 0.15
CA LEU A 387 -12.87 10.43 -1.28
C LEU A 387 -12.80 11.93 -1.57
N VAL A 388 -12.03 12.30 -2.58
CA VAL A 388 -11.84 13.67 -3.04
C VAL A 388 -12.44 13.79 -4.43
N ARG A 389 -13.37 14.72 -4.63
CA ARG A 389 -14.02 14.98 -5.92
C ARG A 389 -13.91 16.45 -6.28
N MET A 390 -13.71 16.74 -7.55
CA MET A 390 -13.80 18.10 -8.07
C MET A 390 -15.23 18.63 -7.93
N LYS A 391 -15.37 19.90 -7.54
CA LYS A 391 -16.61 20.67 -7.51
C LYS A 391 -16.41 21.92 -8.37
N GLY A 392 -16.65 21.78 -9.67
CA GLY A 392 -16.26 22.80 -10.65
C GLY A 392 -14.73 22.86 -10.82
N ALA A 393 -14.21 23.96 -11.37
CA ALA A 393 -12.78 24.10 -11.67
C ALA A 393 -11.91 24.38 -10.42
N ASP A 394 -12.48 25.05 -9.42
CA ASP A 394 -11.75 25.60 -8.26
C ASP A 394 -12.32 25.16 -6.91
N GLY A 395 -13.04 24.04 -6.89
CA GLY A 395 -13.58 23.46 -5.67
C GLY A 395 -13.24 21.99 -5.52
N LEU A 396 -13.06 21.55 -4.27
CA LEU A 396 -13.06 20.14 -3.90
C LEU A 396 -14.20 19.84 -2.94
N SER A 397 -14.68 18.61 -3.00
CA SER A 397 -15.61 18.00 -2.05
C SER A 397 -14.94 16.76 -1.47
N LEU A 398 -14.78 16.73 -0.15
CA LEU A 398 -14.17 15.62 0.58
C LEU A 398 -15.23 14.90 1.42
N THR A 399 -15.35 13.58 1.23
CA THR A 399 -16.25 12.71 2.00
C THR A 399 -15.47 11.60 2.68
N TRP A 400 -15.93 11.18 3.85
CA TRP A 400 -15.37 10.02 4.56
C TRP A 400 -15.77 8.72 3.86
N VAL A 401 -14.82 7.81 3.65
CA VAL A 401 -15.13 6.45 3.21
C VAL A 401 -15.89 5.74 4.32
N GLY A 402 -16.96 5.04 3.98
CA GLY A 402 -17.74 4.24 4.92
C GLY A 402 -18.66 5.03 5.86
N SER A 403 -18.72 6.37 5.76
CA SER A 403 -19.74 7.12 6.51
C SER A 403 -21.11 6.92 5.85
N THR A 404 -21.96 6.13 6.49
CA THR A 404 -23.37 5.95 6.10
C THR A 404 -24.26 7.07 6.63
N ASN A 405 -23.73 7.97 7.44
CA ASN A 405 -24.49 9.04 8.05
C ASN A 405 -24.57 10.21 7.07
N GLN A 406 -25.73 10.40 6.43
CA GLN A 406 -26.07 11.60 5.64
C GLN A 406 -25.94 12.93 6.41
N VAL A 407 -25.60 12.88 7.70
CA VAL A 407 -25.45 14.04 8.59
C VAL A 407 -24.07 14.70 8.45
N ASP A 408 -23.05 13.96 7.99
CA ASP A 408 -21.74 14.53 7.74
C ASP A 408 -21.73 15.16 6.34
N ALA A 409 -22.13 16.43 6.28
CA ALA A 409 -22.01 17.20 5.04
C ALA A 409 -20.56 17.13 4.52
N PRO A 410 -20.35 17.00 3.20
CA PRO A 410 -19.00 16.95 2.64
C PRO A 410 -18.23 18.21 3.01
N ASN A 411 -16.95 18.03 3.38
CA ASN A 411 -16.05 19.15 3.59
C ASN A 411 -15.72 19.76 2.23
N THR A 412 -16.09 21.02 2.03
CA THR A 412 -15.80 21.72 0.78
C THR A 412 -14.57 22.58 0.92
N TYR A 413 -13.69 22.51 -0.07
CA TYR A 413 -12.51 23.37 -0.19
C TYR A 413 -12.58 24.19 -1.47
N ARG A 414 -11.91 25.33 -1.48
CA ARG A 414 -11.67 26.18 -2.65
C ARG A 414 -10.19 26.28 -2.93
N ARG A 415 -9.80 26.43 -4.18
CA ARG A 415 -8.40 26.63 -4.54
C ARG A 415 -7.86 27.91 -3.92
N LYS A 416 -6.67 27.85 -3.32
CA LYS A 416 -5.94 29.04 -2.87
C LYS A 416 -5.29 29.68 -4.10
N GLY A 417 -5.71 30.92 -4.39
CA GLY A 417 -5.27 31.69 -5.55
C GLY A 417 -3.85 32.23 -5.44
#